data_AF-A0A3Q2D2D1-F1
#
_entry.id   AF-A0A3Q2D2D1-F1
#
_cell.length_a   1.000
_cell.length_b   1.000
_cell.length_c   1.000
_cell.angle_alpha   90.00
_cell.angle_beta   90.00
_cell.angle_gamma   90.00
#
_symmetry.space_group_name_H-M   'P 1'
#
loop_
_entity.id
_entity.type
_entity.pdbx_description
1 polymer ?
#
loop_
_entity_poly.entity_id
_entity_poly.type
_entity_poly.pdbx_seq_one_letter_code
_entity_poly.pdbx_strand_id
1 'polypeptide(L)'
;MHEPLFCLSCLKHAHATHRATHPHRMQEETGAEREEQPKVPTTPWPYLHRYMKLVETSDKKYVFRSCHIFSGGLILNFIVQGMHPLHTVNRPEYRQLFSEILPSRHLISRRTLGRLLDKEHSSMKTALVDVMSKQSHLCTNADAWSSNNRSFLGVSVHWIDEDSLNIRSGALACRRIVGRHTFGVLAKMLEAVHREFNIKDKLTLTTTDNSSNFIKAFSIFTEVQKSIQEYRAEEEEEEDDEDEEDQPVFINLTEILAETQEDYSLPPHQRCACHSLNLVATRDIEHALTQSETFKRLSRSTLAKCQALWNKQHRSTQASDTIQEKLGCQLIVPILTRWNSTYHAMERLNTCILTKEQEFYEICEKLQVARFKSTEFTFIQEYMKVMTPLAKALDVLQSDRMGFSGVLVPTISILLERMEEMKRECRLHHCNPMVDAIISGIKKRFE
;
A
#
# COMPACT_ATOMS: atom_id res chain seq x y z
N MET A 1 -25.85 -0.41 -6.01
CA MET A 1 -24.63 0.18 -6.61
C MET A 1 -23.51 0.10 -5.58
N HIS A 2 -22.69 -0.94 -5.66
CA HIS A 2 -21.51 -1.11 -4.83
C HIS A 2 -20.31 -0.81 -5.71
N GLU A 3 -19.90 0.46 -5.76
CA GLU A 3 -18.64 0.81 -6.39
C GLU A 3 -17.49 0.48 -5.41
N PRO A 4 -16.27 0.21 -5.89
CA PRO A 4 -15.14 -0.03 -5.01
C PRO A 4 -14.19 1.19 -4.93
N LEU A 5 -14.10 1.80 -3.75
CA LEU A 5 -13.07 2.76 -3.36
C LEU A 5 -11.86 2.04 -2.79
N PHE A 6 -11.01 1.48 -3.65
CA PHE A 6 -9.83 0.80 -3.14
C PHE A 6 -8.70 1.76 -2.82
N CYS A 7 -8.09 1.52 -1.66
CA CYS A 7 -6.88 2.15 -1.18
C CYS A 7 -5.67 1.76 -2.05
N LEU A 8 -4.77 2.72 -2.29
CA LEU A 8 -3.47 2.49 -2.92
C LEU A 8 -2.48 1.69 -2.03
N SER A 9 -2.94 1.17 -0.87
CA SER A 9 -2.11 0.44 0.10
C SER A 9 -1.54 -0.86 -0.46
N CYS A 10 -2.24 -1.54 -1.38
CA CYS A 10 -1.74 -2.77 -2.00
C CYS A 10 -0.46 -2.55 -2.82
N LEU A 11 -0.27 -1.36 -3.43
CA LEU A 11 0.94 -1.04 -4.21
C LEU A 11 2.15 -0.69 -3.32
N LYS A 12 1.91 -0.17 -2.11
CA LYS A 12 2.98 0.23 -1.17
C LYS A 12 3.55 -0.92 -0.33
N HIS A 13 2.91 -2.09 -0.32
CA HIS A 13 3.41 -3.27 0.41
C HIS A 13 4.77 -3.78 -0.12
N ALA A 14 5.16 -3.44 -1.35
CA ALA A 14 6.45 -3.82 -1.92
C ALA A 14 7.68 -3.09 -1.32
N HIS A 15 7.49 -2.05 -0.51
CA HIS A 15 8.59 -1.20 -0.02
C HIS A 15 9.08 -1.53 1.41
N ALA A 16 8.56 -2.56 2.08
CA ALA A 16 8.84 -2.74 3.52
C ALA A 16 9.08 -4.17 4.03
N THR A 17 9.50 -5.11 3.19
CA THR A 17 10.04 -6.39 3.66
C THR A 17 11.55 -6.32 3.82
N HIS A 18 12.00 -5.60 4.85
CA HIS A 18 13.29 -5.85 5.50
C HIS A 18 13.04 -5.97 7.00
N ARG A 19 12.39 -7.09 7.38
CA ARG A 19 12.44 -7.80 8.66
C ARG A 19 11.31 -8.83 8.66
N ALA A 20 11.64 -10.05 8.24
CA ALA A 20 10.78 -11.20 8.46
C ALA A 20 10.81 -11.53 9.95
N THR A 21 9.74 -11.21 10.68
CA THR A 21 9.43 -11.88 11.94
C THR A 21 8.29 -12.84 11.64
N HIS A 22 8.63 -14.14 11.57
CA HIS A 22 7.66 -15.22 11.44
C HIS A 22 6.72 -15.23 12.67
N PRO A 23 5.40 -15.24 12.50
CA PRO A 23 4.49 -15.62 13.56
C PRO A 23 4.49 -17.15 13.69
N HIS A 24 4.99 -17.65 14.83
CA HIS A 24 4.78 -19.04 15.25
C HIS A 24 3.28 -19.28 15.46
N ARG A 25 2.68 -20.16 14.66
CA ARG A 25 1.36 -20.74 14.93
C ARG A 25 1.59 -22.15 15.45
N MET A 26 1.55 -22.32 16.78
CA MET A 26 1.37 -23.63 17.40
C MET A 26 -0.12 -23.94 17.37
N GLN A 27 -0.51 -25.03 16.70
CA GLN A 27 -1.79 -25.68 16.90
C GLN A 27 -1.51 -26.92 17.75
N GLU A 28 -2.08 -26.95 18.94
CA GLU A 28 -2.23 -28.14 19.76
C GLU A 28 -3.28 -29.03 19.09
N GLU A 29 -2.90 -30.26 18.71
CA GLU A 29 -3.85 -31.31 18.36
C GLU A 29 -3.94 -32.30 19.53
N THR A 30 -5.15 -32.38 20.07
CA THR A 30 -5.60 -33.29 21.12
C THR A 30 -5.61 -34.74 20.62
N GLY A 31 -5.23 -35.67 21.51
CA GLY A 31 -5.05 -37.08 21.20
C GLY A 31 -6.33 -37.88 20.92
N ALA A 32 -6.17 -38.91 20.09
CA ALA A 32 -7.00 -40.09 20.03
C ALA A 32 -6.16 -41.29 19.52
N GLU A 33 -6.62 -42.49 19.80
CA GLU A 33 -5.88 -43.70 20.14
C GLU A 33 -5.22 -44.47 18.97
N ARG A 34 -4.28 -45.35 19.35
CA ARG A 34 -3.41 -46.18 18.49
C ARG A 34 -4.14 -47.42 17.96
N GLU A 35 -3.93 -47.72 16.68
CA GLU A 35 -3.86 -49.10 16.16
C GLU A 35 -2.46 -49.34 15.55
N GLU A 36 -1.75 -50.36 16.03
CA GLU A 36 -0.40 -50.73 15.59
C GLU A 36 -0.42 -51.50 14.27
N GLN A 37 0.20 -50.93 13.22
CA GLN A 37 0.57 -51.63 11.99
C GLN A 37 2.07 -51.99 11.98
N PRO A 38 2.49 -53.00 11.20
CA PRO A 38 3.83 -53.59 11.30
C PRO A 38 4.93 -52.58 10.96
N LYS A 39 5.98 -52.52 11.79
CA LYS A 39 7.14 -51.63 11.61
C LYS A 39 7.92 -51.99 10.34
N VAL A 40 7.55 -51.37 9.21
CA VAL A 40 8.45 -51.16 8.07
C VAL A 40 9.64 -50.33 8.59
N PRO A 41 10.91 -50.60 8.21
CA PRO A 41 12.04 -49.80 8.65
C PRO A 41 11.79 -48.33 8.27
N THR A 42 11.40 -47.52 9.26
CA THR A 42 11.15 -46.11 9.06
C THR A 42 12.49 -45.48 8.75
N THR A 43 12.74 -45.24 7.47
CA THR A 43 13.81 -44.34 7.04
C THR A 43 13.71 -43.08 7.88
N PRO A 44 14.80 -42.55 8.47
CA PRO A 44 14.77 -41.38 9.37
C PRO A 44 14.13 -40.13 8.74
N TRP A 45 13.94 -40.17 7.42
CA TRP A 45 13.39 -39.13 6.58
C TRP A 45 12.21 -39.70 5.78
N PRO A 46 11.03 -39.87 6.39
CA PRO A 46 9.87 -40.51 5.74
C PRO A 46 9.38 -39.76 4.49
N TYR A 47 9.84 -38.54 4.24
CA TYR A 47 9.56 -37.75 3.02
C TYR A 47 10.64 -37.91 1.93
N LEU A 48 11.79 -38.54 2.22
CA LEU A 48 12.90 -38.61 1.27
C LEU A 48 12.54 -39.41 0.03
N HIS A 49 11.75 -40.49 0.18
CA HIS A 49 11.29 -41.32 -0.94
C HIS A 49 10.39 -40.55 -1.93
N ARG A 50 9.76 -39.45 -1.48
CA ARG A 50 8.97 -38.54 -2.33
C ARG A 50 9.84 -37.74 -3.30
N TYR A 51 11.07 -37.43 -2.91
CA TYR A 51 11.97 -36.55 -3.65
C TYR A 51 13.22 -37.23 -4.20
N MET A 52 13.61 -38.39 -3.66
CA MET A 52 14.80 -39.16 -4.03
C MET A 52 14.50 -40.66 -4.13
N LYS A 53 14.95 -41.28 -5.22
CA LYS A 53 14.93 -42.73 -5.48
C LYS A 53 16.36 -43.24 -5.38
N LEU A 54 16.55 -44.35 -4.69
CA LEU A 54 17.81 -45.07 -4.72
C LEU A 54 17.92 -45.77 -6.09
N VAL A 55 19.00 -45.50 -6.83
CA VAL A 55 19.24 -46.04 -8.17
C VAL A 55 20.59 -46.74 -8.16
N GLU A 56 20.62 -47.98 -8.67
CA GLU A 56 21.86 -48.74 -8.87
C GLU A 56 22.58 -48.23 -10.13
N THR A 57 23.87 -47.91 -10.00
CA THR A 57 24.73 -47.45 -11.09
C THR A 57 25.34 -48.63 -11.85
N SER A 58 25.88 -48.36 -13.03
CA SER A 58 26.53 -49.36 -13.90
C SER A 58 27.75 -50.05 -13.25
N ASP A 59 28.34 -49.44 -12.22
CA ASP A 59 29.40 -50.00 -11.38
C ASP A 59 28.88 -50.68 -10.10
N LYS A 60 27.59 -51.08 -10.06
CA LYS A 60 26.93 -51.77 -8.93
C LYS A 60 26.99 -51.01 -7.61
N LYS A 61 26.96 -49.66 -7.65
CA LYS A 61 26.82 -48.80 -6.47
C LYS A 61 25.41 -48.24 -6.38
N TYR A 62 24.94 -47.95 -5.17
CA TYR A 62 23.63 -47.34 -4.97
C TYR A 62 23.77 -45.84 -4.72
N VAL A 63 23.09 -45.02 -5.53
CA VAL A 63 23.07 -43.55 -5.36
C VAL A 63 21.64 -43.05 -5.28
N PHE A 64 21.37 -42.11 -4.37
CA PHE A 64 20.09 -41.42 -4.33
C PHE A 64 20.01 -40.42 -5.48
N ARG A 65 19.09 -40.63 -6.42
CA ARG A 65 18.75 -39.70 -7.51
C ARG A 65 17.42 -39.05 -7.23
N SER A 66 17.33 -37.73 -7.41
CA SER A 66 16.06 -37.04 -7.20
C SER A 66 14.98 -37.53 -8.19
N CYS A 67 13.81 -37.95 -7.66
CA CYS A 67 12.65 -38.45 -8.41
C CYS A 67 12.04 -37.37 -9.30
N HIS A 68 12.17 -36.11 -8.88
CA HIS A 68 11.66 -34.97 -9.60
C HIS A 68 12.80 -34.39 -10.43
N ILE A 69 12.52 -34.04 -11.69
CA ILE A 69 13.33 -33.03 -12.37
C ILE A 69 13.32 -31.83 -11.42
N PHE A 70 14.50 -31.31 -11.06
CA PHE A 70 14.59 -30.05 -10.32
C PHE A 70 13.95 -29.00 -11.23
N SER A 71 12.65 -28.78 -11.07
CA SER A 71 11.89 -27.99 -12.00
C SER A 71 12.32 -26.56 -11.75
N GLY A 72 12.74 -25.87 -12.82
CA GLY A 72 13.09 -24.45 -12.72
C GLY A 72 11.96 -23.62 -12.07
N GLY A 73 10.72 -24.13 -12.08
CA GLY A 73 9.56 -23.58 -11.37
C GLY A 73 9.73 -23.46 -9.85
N LEU A 74 10.36 -24.41 -9.15
CA LEU A 74 10.56 -24.26 -7.69
C LEU A 74 11.58 -23.18 -7.35
N ILE A 75 12.65 -23.08 -8.15
CA ILE A 75 13.64 -22.00 -8.01
C ILE A 75 13.01 -20.67 -8.37
N LEU A 76 12.23 -20.61 -9.45
CA LEU A 76 11.48 -19.42 -9.83
C LEU A 76 10.55 -18.98 -8.70
N ASN A 77 9.81 -19.92 -8.10
CA ASN A 77 8.93 -19.62 -6.98
C ASN A 77 9.70 -19.10 -5.76
N PHE A 78 10.83 -19.72 -5.40
CA PHE A 78 11.72 -19.22 -4.34
C PHE A 78 12.16 -17.77 -4.63
N ILE A 79 12.55 -17.49 -5.87
CA ILE A 79 13.03 -16.17 -6.29
C ILE A 79 11.90 -15.13 -6.26
N VAL A 80 10.71 -15.47 -6.78
CA VAL A 80 9.56 -14.57 -6.86
C VAL A 80 8.95 -14.33 -5.48
N GLN A 81 8.61 -15.38 -4.72
CA GLN A 81 8.01 -15.26 -3.39
C GLN A 81 8.98 -14.66 -2.38
N GLY A 82 10.27 -14.97 -2.51
CA GLY A 82 11.33 -14.40 -1.68
C GLY A 82 11.78 -12.99 -2.11
N MET A 83 11.22 -12.44 -3.20
CA MET A 83 11.62 -11.16 -3.80
C MET A 83 13.14 -11.06 -4.01
N HIS A 84 13.77 -12.18 -4.34
CA HIS A 84 15.21 -12.26 -4.51
C HIS A 84 15.62 -11.77 -5.90
N PRO A 85 16.77 -11.10 -6.04
CA PRO A 85 17.30 -10.78 -7.35
C PRO A 85 17.59 -12.05 -8.16
N LEU A 86 17.40 -12.01 -9.49
CA LEU A 86 17.73 -13.14 -10.37
C LEU A 86 19.22 -13.54 -10.29
N HIS A 87 20.11 -12.64 -9.86
CA HIS A 87 21.53 -12.95 -9.70
C HIS A 87 21.80 -13.92 -8.54
N THR A 88 20.83 -14.14 -7.65
CA THR A 88 20.95 -15.05 -6.50
C THR A 88 21.42 -16.43 -6.91
N VAL A 89 20.93 -16.98 -8.04
CA VAL A 89 21.34 -18.30 -8.53
C VAL A 89 22.79 -18.37 -9.03
N ASN A 90 23.43 -17.22 -9.22
CA ASN A 90 24.85 -17.12 -9.60
C ASN A 90 25.77 -16.90 -8.40
N ARG A 91 25.22 -16.65 -7.20
CA ARG A 91 26.03 -16.41 -6.00
C ARG A 91 26.85 -17.66 -5.64
N PRO A 92 28.14 -17.52 -5.27
CA PRO A 92 28.97 -18.67 -4.90
C PRO A 92 28.37 -19.52 -3.78
N GLU A 93 27.77 -18.89 -2.78
CA GLU A 93 27.20 -19.57 -1.61
C GLU A 93 25.96 -20.39 -1.98
N TYR A 94 25.12 -19.84 -2.88
CA TYR A 94 23.98 -20.58 -3.45
C TYR A 94 24.48 -21.80 -4.23
N ARG A 95 25.51 -21.62 -5.07
CA ARG A 95 26.06 -22.71 -5.87
C ARG A 95 26.72 -23.78 -5.02
N GLN A 96 27.46 -23.39 -3.98
CA GLN A 96 28.07 -24.31 -3.03
C GLN A 96 27.00 -25.15 -2.33
N LEU A 97 25.96 -24.51 -1.78
CA LEU A 97 24.84 -25.19 -1.12
C LEU A 97 24.23 -26.27 -2.01
N PHE A 98 23.89 -25.92 -3.25
CA PHE A 98 23.30 -26.90 -4.16
C PHE A 98 24.30 -27.90 -4.74
N SER A 99 25.60 -27.60 -4.76
CA SER A 99 26.63 -28.59 -5.12
C SER A 99 26.77 -29.69 -4.06
N GLU A 100 26.54 -29.37 -2.78
CA GLU A 100 26.55 -30.35 -1.70
C GLU A 100 25.24 -31.18 -1.68
N ILE A 101 24.09 -30.52 -1.86
CA ILE A 101 22.78 -31.18 -1.82
C ILE A 101 22.50 -31.97 -3.12
N LEU A 102 22.92 -31.45 -4.28
CA LEU A 102 22.64 -31.99 -5.62
C LEU A 102 23.89 -32.01 -6.50
N PRO A 103 24.95 -32.77 -6.14
CA PRO A 103 26.26 -32.73 -6.81
C PRO A 103 26.23 -33.10 -8.30
N SER A 104 25.27 -33.92 -8.72
CA SER A 104 25.17 -34.39 -10.10
C SER A 104 24.24 -33.57 -11.00
N ARG A 105 23.77 -32.39 -10.55
CA ARG A 105 22.84 -31.56 -11.33
C ARG A 105 23.41 -30.19 -11.67
N HIS A 106 23.19 -29.79 -12.92
CA HIS A 106 23.45 -28.43 -13.36
C HIS A 106 22.40 -27.48 -12.78
N LEU A 107 22.89 -26.41 -12.15
CA LEU A 107 22.04 -25.36 -11.61
C LEU A 107 21.50 -24.47 -12.72
N ILE A 108 20.30 -23.95 -12.50
CA ILE A 108 19.70 -23.01 -13.44
C ILE A 108 20.58 -21.75 -13.55
N SER A 109 20.84 -21.31 -14.78
CA SER A 109 21.52 -20.04 -15.00
C SER A 109 20.56 -18.87 -14.76
N ARG A 110 21.09 -17.70 -14.38
CA ARG A 110 20.31 -16.45 -14.35
C ARG A 110 19.52 -16.21 -15.65
N ARG A 111 20.11 -16.52 -16.81
CA ARG A 111 19.46 -16.32 -18.13
C ARG A 111 18.28 -17.26 -18.31
N THR A 112 18.43 -18.53 -17.96
CA THR A 112 17.34 -19.51 -18.03
C THR A 112 16.22 -19.13 -17.07
N LEU A 113 16.56 -18.71 -15.85
CA LEU A 113 15.60 -18.23 -14.86
C LEU A 113 14.82 -17.00 -15.36
N GLY A 114 15.51 -16.06 -16.02
CA GLY A 114 14.86 -14.91 -16.67
C GLY A 114 13.81 -15.32 -17.71
N ARG A 115 14.16 -16.25 -18.61
CA ARG A 115 13.19 -16.77 -19.59
C ARG A 115 11.99 -17.48 -18.95
N LEU A 116 12.21 -18.19 -17.83
CA LEU A 116 11.12 -18.81 -17.09
C LEU A 116 10.20 -17.76 -16.46
N LEU A 117 10.77 -16.69 -15.90
CA LEU A 117 10.01 -15.57 -15.36
C LEU A 117 9.17 -14.90 -16.46
N ASP A 118 9.75 -14.64 -17.64
CA ASP A 118 9.04 -14.03 -18.78
C ASP A 118 7.88 -14.93 -19.25
N LYS A 119 8.13 -16.25 -19.32
CA LYS A 119 7.10 -17.23 -19.68
C LYS A 119 5.98 -17.27 -18.66
N GLU A 120 6.30 -17.30 -17.36
CA GLU A 120 5.31 -17.33 -16.29
C GLU A 120 4.48 -16.04 -16.26
N HIS A 121 5.15 -14.89 -16.40
CA HIS A 121 4.48 -13.60 -16.52
C HIS A 121 3.51 -13.57 -17.70
N SER A 122 3.93 -14.06 -18.87
CA SER A 122 3.06 -14.14 -20.05
C SER A 122 1.85 -15.05 -19.81
N SER A 123 2.06 -16.21 -19.18
CA SER A 123 0.98 -17.13 -18.80
C SER A 123 0.00 -16.50 -17.82
N MET A 124 0.50 -15.82 -16.79
CA MET A 124 -0.32 -15.10 -15.81
C MET A 124 -1.12 -13.97 -16.47
N LYS A 125 -0.49 -13.23 -17.39
CA LYS A 125 -1.15 -12.17 -18.13
C LYS A 125 -2.28 -12.71 -19.00
N THR A 126 -2.05 -13.78 -19.77
CA THR A 126 -3.10 -14.42 -20.57
C THR A 126 -4.25 -14.88 -19.69
N ALA A 127 -3.96 -15.57 -18.59
CA ALA A 127 -5.00 -16.01 -17.64
C ALA A 127 -5.79 -14.83 -17.07
N LEU A 128 -5.12 -13.70 -16.77
CA LEU A 128 -5.80 -12.51 -16.28
C LEU A 128 -6.69 -11.86 -17.36
N VAL A 129 -6.22 -11.78 -18.60
CA VAL A 129 -7.04 -11.31 -19.75
C VAL A 129 -8.27 -12.20 -19.93
N ASP A 130 -8.12 -13.52 -19.83
CA ASP A 130 -9.25 -14.46 -19.91
C ASP A 130 -10.27 -14.22 -18.79
N VAL A 131 -9.82 -13.93 -17.57
CA VAL A 131 -10.71 -13.57 -16.45
C VAL A 131 -11.43 -12.24 -16.75
N MET A 132 -10.70 -11.22 -17.21
CA MET A 132 -11.27 -9.90 -17.54
C MET A 132 -12.26 -9.99 -18.70
N SER A 133 -12.09 -10.92 -19.64
CA SER A 133 -13.00 -11.12 -20.77
C SER A 133 -14.41 -11.50 -20.32
N LYS A 134 -14.53 -12.17 -19.17
CA LYS A 134 -15.80 -12.64 -18.59
C LYS A 134 -16.49 -11.59 -17.73
N GLN A 135 -15.78 -10.54 -17.31
CA GLN A 135 -16.35 -9.50 -16.47
C GLN A 135 -17.05 -8.45 -17.33
N SER A 136 -18.22 -7.98 -16.89
CA SER A 136 -18.95 -6.88 -17.53
C SER A 136 -18.52 -5.52 -17.00
N HIS A 137 -18.20 -5.44 -15.71
CA HIS A 137 -17.83 -4.21 -15.01
C HIS A 137 -16.52 -4.38 -14.27
N LEU A 138 -15.60 -3.44 -14.49
CA LEU A 138 -14.27 -3.42 -13.91
C LEU A 138 -13.98 -2.04 -13.32
N CYS A 139 -13.20 -2.00 -12.26
CA CYS A 139 -12.65 -0.76 -11.71
C CYS A 139 -11.14 -0.88 -11.65
N THR A 140 -10.42 0.22 -11.87
CA THR A 140 -8.96 0.25 -11.75
C THR A 140 -8.50 1.22 -10.68
N ASN A 141 -7.34 0.93 -10.13
CA ASN A 141 -6.61 1.84 -9.26
C ASN A 141 -5.26 2.14 -9.87
N ALA A 142 -4.84 3.39 -9.82
CA ALA A 142 -3.51 3.81 -10.26
C ALA A 142 -2.77 4.57 -9.18
N ASP A 143 -1.54 4.14 -8.89
CA ASP A 143 -0.60 4.85 -8.02
C ASP A 143 0.65 5.24 -8.81
N ALA A 144 1.20 6.41 -8.52
CA ALA A 144 2.49 6.83 -9.03
C ALA A 144 3.41 7.21 -7.86
N TRP A 145 4.56 6.55 -7.78
CA TRP A 145 5.52 6.82 -6.71
C TRP A 145 6.95 6.93 -7.26
N SER A 146 7.79 7.62 -6.50
CA SER A 146 9.21 7.75 -6.77
C SER A 146 10.03 7.10 -5.66
N SER A 147 11.02 6.29 -6.01
CA SER A 147 11.99 5.70 -5.10
C SER A 147 13.35 5.53 -5.81
N ASN A 148 14.44 5.84 -5.10
CA ASN A 148 15.81 5.70 -5.60
C ASN A 148 16.05 6.36 -6.97
N ASN A 149 15.62 7.63 -7.13
CA ASN A 149 15.70 8.41 -8.38
C ASN A 149 15.02 7.74 -9.58
N ARG A 150 14.01 6.90 -9.31
CA ARG A 150 13.18 6.24 -10.31
C ARG A 150 11.74 6.38 -9.92
N SER A 151 10.89 6.31 -10.92
CA SER A 151 9.48 6.51 -10.75
C SER A 151 8.72 5.40 -11.42
N PHE A 152 7.57 5.07 -10.85
CA PHE A 152 6.77 3.93 -11.26
C PHE A 152 5.31 4.29 -11.26
N LEU A 153 4.59 3.74 -12.24
CA LEU A 153 3.14 3.69 -12.31
C LEU A 153 2.71 2.25 -12.00
N GLY A 154 1.97 2.08 -10.91
CA GLY A 154 1.29 0.84 -10.58
C GLY A 154 -0.17 0.94 -11.00
N VAL A 155 -0.70 -0.11 -11.62
CA VAL A 155 -2.12 -0.21 -11.97
C VAL A 155 -2.64 -1.57 -11.52
N SER A 156 -3.75 -1.58 -10.79
CA SER A 156 -4.51 -2.78 -10.45
C SER A 156 -5.94 -2.69 -10.96
N VAL A 157 -6.54 -3.85 -11.20
CA VAL A 157 -7.96 -4.01 -11.57
C VAL A 157 -8.69 -4.73 -10.46
N HIS A 158 -9.96 -4.39 -10.29
CA HIS A 158 -10.86 -4.91 -9.27
C HIS A 158 -12.20 -5.28 -9.89
N TRP A 159 -12.78 -6.39 -9.45
CA TRP A 159 -14.09 -6.86 -9.91
C TRP A 159 -14.78 -7.65 -8.80
N ILE A 160 -16.10 -7.79 -8.89
CA ILE A 160 -16.88 -8.64 -7.99
C ILE A 160 -17.02 -10.00 -8.68
N ASP A 161 -16.62 -11.05 -7.97
CA ASP A 161 -16.81 -12.42 -8.41
C ASP A 161 -18.28 -12.81 -8.26
N GLU A 162 -18.95 -13.16 -9.37
CA GLU A 162 -20.40 -13.41 -9.37
C GLU A 162 -20.80 -14.58 -8.46
N ASP A 163 -19.98 -15.62 -8.37
CA ASP A 163 -20.26 -16.82 -7.58
C ASP A 163 -20.11 -16.56 -6.08
N SER A 164 -18.99 -15.95 -5.68
CA SER A 164 -18.67 -15.77 -4.26
C SER A 164 -19.07 -14.42 -3.68
N LEU A 165 -19.48 -13.47 -4.54
CA LEU A 165 -19.75 -12.06 -4.22
C LEU A 165 -18.60 -11.34 -3.51
N ASN A 166 -17.40 -11.93 -3.57
CA ASN A 166 -16.20 -11.33 -3.02
C ASN A 166 -15.51 -10.47 -4.07
N ILE A 167 -14.88 -9.41 -3.59
CA ILE A 167 -14.05 -8.59 -4.46
C ILE A 167 -12.73 -9.31 -4.72
N ARG A 168 -12.37 -9.35 -6.00
CA ARG A 168 -11.11 -9.87 -6.50
C ARG A 168 -10.29 -8.71 -7.04
N SER A 169 -8.97 -8.89 -7.01
CA SER A 169 -8.00 -7.90 -7.43
C SER A 169 -6.91 -8.55 -8.27
N GLY A 170 -6.43 -7.84 -9.29
CA GLY A 170 -5.32 -8.26 -10.13
C GLY A 170 -4.35 -7.10 -10.39
N ALA A 171 -3.05 -7.36 -10.33
CA ALA A 171 -2.06 -6.37 -10.74
C ALA A 171 -1.95 -6.37 -12.27
N LEU A 172 -2.25 -5.24 -12.91
CA LEU A 172 -2.13 -5.08 -14.36
C LEU A 172 -0.72 -4.64 -14.76
N ALA A 173 -0.16 -3.68 -14.02
CA ALA A 173 1.10 -3.06 -14.43
C ALA A 173 1.90 -2.53 -13.24
N CYS A 174 3.23 -2.60 -13.36
CA CYS A 174 4.20 -1.83 -12.59
C CYS A 174 5.24 -1.31 -13.59
N ARG A 175 5.01 -0.13 -14.14
CA ARG A 175 5.81 0.43 -15.25
C ARG A 175 6.70 1.54 -14.77
N ARG A 176 7.93 1.57 -15.26
CA ARG A 176 8.84 2.68 -15.01
C ARG A 176 8.38 3.92 -15.77
N ILE A 177 8.26 5.04 -15.07
CA ILE A 177 8.09 6.37 -15.66
C ILE A 177 9.49 6.95 -15.86
N VAL A 178 9.81 7.34 -17.10
CA VAL A 178 11.10 7.95 -17.45
C VAL A 178 10.87 9.42 -17.76
N GLY A 179 11.62 10.30 -17.10
CA GLY A 179 11.47 11.75 -17.26
C GLY A 179 10.41 12.34 -16.33
N ARG A 180 9.73 13.40 -16.80
CA ARG A 180 8.73 14.14 -16.00
C ARG A 180 7.41 13.39 -15.93
N HIS A 181 6.72 13.47 -14.78
CA HIS A 181 5.43 12.83 -14.55
C HIS A 181 4.28 13.75 -14.99
N THR A 182 4.31 14.26 -16.21
CA THR A 182 3.23 15.14 -16.67
C THR A 182 1.92 14.37 -16.76
N PHE A 183 0.80 15.08 -16.70
CA PHE A 183 -0.53 14.48 -16.80
C PHE A 183 -0.70 13.70 -18.12
N GLY A 184 -0.19 14.21 -19.25
CA GLY A 184 -0.22 13.52 -20.54
C GLY A 184 0.58 12.21 -20.55
N VAL A 185 1.75 12.17 -19.88
CA VAL A 185 2.53 10.92 -19.75
C VAL A 185 1.75 9.89 -18.93
N LEU A 186 1.11 10.29 -17.83
CA LEU A 186 0.31 9.39 -17.01
C LEU A 186 -0.92 8.86 -17.78
N ALA A 187 -1.63 9.73 -18.49
CA ALA A 187 -2.78 9.36 -19.32
C ALA A 187 -2.40 8.34 -20.39
N LYS A 188 -1.34 8.63 -21.16
CA LYS A 188 -0.80 7.71 -22.18
C LYS A 188 -0.46 6.35 -21.58
N MET A 189 0.22 6.33 -20.43
CA MET A 189 0.61 5.08 -19.78
C MET A 189 -0.59 4.30 -19.27
N LEU A 190 -1.60 4.95 -18.70
CA LEU A 190 -2.84 4.32 -18.22
C LEU A 190 -3.64 3.73 -19.37
N GLU A 191 -3.88 4.51 -20.43
CA GLU A 191 -4.61 3.99 -21.59
C GLU A 191 -3.88 2.83 -22.25
N ALA A 192 -2.54 2.90 -22.35
CA ALA A 192 -1.75 1.78 -22.86
C ALA A 192 -1.93 0.50 -22.01
N VAL A 193 -2.06 0.63 -20.68
CA VAL A 193 -2.39 -0.52 -19.81
C VAL A 193 -3.80 -1.02 -20.11
N HIS A 194 -4.80 -0.13 -20.18
CA HIS A 194 -6.19 -0.52 -20.42
C HIS A 194 -6.38 -1.22 -21.78
N ARG A 195 -5.72 -0.73 -22.83
CA ARG A 195 -5.72 -1.36 -24.17
C ARG A 195 -5.02 -2.72 -24.15
N GLU A 196 -3.88 -2.84 -23.46
CA GLU A 196 -3.11 -4.08 -23.38
C GLU A 196 -3.89 -5.25 -22.77
N PHE A 197 -4.81 -4.97 -21.84
CA PHE A 197 -5.66 -5.98 -21.21
C PHE A 197 -7.08 -6.07 -21.82
N ASN A 198 -7.37 -5.27 -22.85
CA ASN A 198 -8.68 -5.20 -23.50
C ASN A 198 -9.84 -4.92 -22.52
N ILE A 199 -9.63 -3.97 -21.60
CA ILE A 199 -10.60 -3.64 -20.55
C ILE A 199 -11.22 -2.26 -20.70
N LYS A 200 -10.76 -1.44 -21.65
CA LYS A 200 -11.15 -0.02 -21.78
C LYS A 200 -12.66 0.19 -21.70
N ASP A 201 -13.44 -0.57 -22.47
CA ASP A 201 -14.89 -0.40 -22.59
C ASP A 201 -15.68 -1.02 -21.41
N LYS A 202 -14.98 -1.71 -20.51
CA LYS A 202 -15.55 -2.37 -19.31
C LYS A 202 -15.26 -1.58 -18.03
N LEU A 203 -14.42 -0.55 -18.11
CA LEU A 203 -14.02 0.25 -16.97
C LEU A 203 -15.14 1.20 -16.58
N THR A 204 -15.71 0.96 -15.41
CA THR A 204 -16.70 1.86 -14.81
C THR A 204 -16.01 3.06 -14.16
N LEU A 205 -14.83 2.85 -13.55
CA LEU A 205 -14.19 3.87 -12.73
C LEU A 205 -12.68 3.62 -12.56
N THR A 206 -11.89 4.69 -12.49
CA THR A 206 -10.49 4.65 -12.05
C THR A 206 -10.28 5.48 -10.78
N THR A 207 -9.69 4.87 -9.76
CA THR A 207 -9.27 5.53 -8.51
C THR A 207 -7.81 5.95 -8.56
N THR A 208 -7.49 7.20 -8.25
CA THR A 208 -6.10 7.65 -8.07
C THR A 208 -5.93 8.44 -6.78
N ASP A 209 -4.69 8.74 -6.41
CA ASP A 209 -4.46 9.75 -5.37
C ASP A 209 -4.87 11.16 -5.84
N ASN A 210 -4.83 12.13 -4.92
CA ASN A 210 -5.17 13.52 -5.23
C ASN A 210 -3.95 14.30 -5.78
N SER A 211 -3.00 13.62 -6.43
CA SER A 211 -1.90 14.30 -7.11
C SER A 211 -2.46 15.16 -8.24
N SER A 212 -1.93 16.38 -8.36
CA SER A 212 -2.37 17.34 -9.38
C SER A 212 -2.23 16.81 -10.80
N ASN A 213 -1.26 15.93 -11.07
CA ASN A 213 -1.06 15.36 -12.40
C ASN A 213 -2.12 14.31 -12.75
N PHE A 214 -2.60 13.51 -11.78
CA PHE A 214 -3.74 12.62 -12.04
C PHE A 214 -5.03 13.42 -12.20
N ILE A 215 -5.30 14.37 -11.31
CA ILE A 215 -6.50 15.22 -11.41
C ILE A 215 -6.55 15.93 -12.77
N LYS A 216 -5.42 16.51 -13.23
CA LYS A 216 -5.32 17.14 -14.55
C LYS A 216 -5.51 16.15 -15.69
N ALA A 217 -4.94 14.95 -15.60
CA ALA A 217 -5.10 13.94 -16.64
C ALA A 217 -6.58 13.60 -16.83
N PHE A 218 -7.28 13.24 -15.75
CA PHE A 218 -8.67 12.84 -15.86
C PHE A 218 -9.62 14.00 -16.20
N SER A 219 -9.42 15.21 -15.66
CA SER A 219 -10.27 16.37 -16.02
C SER A 219 -10.18 16.72 -17.50
N ILE A 220 -8.96 16.93 -18.01
CA ILE A 220 -8.73 17.32 -19.41
C ILE A 220 -9.30 16.26 -20.36
N PHE A 221 -9.02 14.98 -20.13
CA PHE A 221 -9.48 13.93 -21.04
C PHE A 221 -10.97 13.58 -20.89
N THR A 222 -11.61 13.91 -19.76
CA THR A 222 -13.08 13.79 -19.63
C THR A 222 -13.78 14.96 -20.33
N GLU A 223 -13.28 16.19 -20.20
CA GLU A 223 -13.82 17.37 -20.89
C GLU A 223 -13.68 17.25 -22.42
N VAL A 224 -12.52 16.76 -22.90
CA VAL A 224 -12.33 16.45 -24.32
C VAL A 224 -13.34 15.39 -24.79
N GLN A 225 -13.62 14.36 -24.00
CA GLN A 225 -14.65 13.38 -24.36
C GLN A 225 -16.06 13.96 -24.40
N LYS A 226 -16.43 14.81 -23.42
CA LYS A 226 -17.73 15.50 -23.42
C LYS A 226 -17.88 16.36 -24.67
N SER A 227 -16.87 17.19 -24.99
CA SER A 227 -16.91 18.02 -26.19
C SER A 227 -16.98 17.19 -27.47
N ILE A 228 -16.23 16.08 -27.61
CA ILE A 228 -16.34 15.18 -28.78
C ILE A 228 -17.73 14.54 -28.86
N GLN A 229 -18.34 14.21 -27.72
CA GLN A 229 -19.66 13.58 -27.69
C GLN A 229 -20.78 14.58 -27.99
N GLU A 230 -20.64 15.84 -27.55
CA GLU A 230 -21.51 16.96 -27.93
C GLU A 230 -21.40 17.24 -29.45
N TYR A 231 -20.18 17.35 -30.00
CA TYR A 231 -19.97 17.50 -31.45
C TYR A 231 -20.51 16.32 -32.28
N ARG A 232 -20.54 15.10 -31.72
CA ARG A 232 -21.09 13.91 -32.40
C ARG A 232 -22.60 13.77 -32.21
N ALA A 233 -23.16 14.35 -31.14
CA ALA A 233 -24.60 14.45 -30.93
C ALA A 233 -25.23 15.55 -31.80
N GLU A 234 -24.47 16.60 -32.13
CA GLU A 234 -24.90 17.63 -33.11
C GLU A 234 -25.10 17.08 -34.54
N GLU A 235 -24.66 15.85 -34.87
CA GLU A 235 -24.99 15.17 -36.14
C GLU A 235 -26.25 14.27 -36.07
N GLU A 236 -26.79 14.00 -34.88
CA GLU A 236 -28.03 13.21 -34.68
C GLU A 236 -28.93 13.87 -33.62
N GLU A 237 -29.87 14.69 -34.13
CA GLU A 237 -31.06 15.29 -33.48
C GLU A 237 -30.89 16.64 -32.73
N GLU A 238 -31.57 17.67 -33.28
CA GLU A 238 -31.92 18.93 -32.61
C GLU A 238 -33.05 18.68 -31.59
N GLU A 239 -32.89 19.15 -30.34
CA GLU A 239 -33.86 19.92 -29.51
C GLU A 239 -33.48 19.87 -28.00
N ASP A 240 -33.24 21.06 -27.41
CA ASP A 240 -33.54 21.60 -26.06
C ASP A 240 -33.58 20.65 -24.82
N ASP A 241 -33.09 20.95 -23.61
CA ASP A 241 -32.95 22.21 -22.86
C ASP A 241 -32.18 22.01 -21.52
N GLU A 242 -31.58 23.10 -21.04
CA GLU A 242 -31.34 23.62 -19.66
C GLU A 242 -30.58 22.86 -18.53
N ASP A 243 -29.51 23.55 -18.10
CA ASP A 243 -28.92 23.78 -16.75
C ASP A 243 -28.09 22.71 -16.01
N GLU A 244 -26.80 23.01 -15.80
CA GLU A 244 -26.19 23.01 -14.45
C GLU A 244 -24.90 23.88 -14.40
N GLU A 245 -24.89 24.82 -13.45
CA GLU A 245 -23.75 25.71 -13.15
C GLU A 245 -22.53 24.92 -12.63
N ASP A 246 -21.45 24.90 -13.41
CA ASP A 246 -20.11 24.67 -12.88
C ASP A 246 -19.16 25.74 -13.44
N GLN A 247 -18.36 26.35 -12.55
CA GLN A 247 -17.42 27.42 -12.91
C GLN A 247 -16.47 26.96 -14.03
N PRO A 248 -16.33 27.70 -15.14
CA PRO A 248 -15.48 27.28 -16.23
C PRO A 248 -14.02 27.33 -15.79
N VAL A 249 -13.38 26.16 -15.73
CA VAL A 249 -11.93 26.08 -15.69
C VAL A 249 -11.44 26.55 -17.06
N PHE A 250 -10.87 27.75 -17.13
CA PHE A 250 -10.22 28.23 -18.34
C PHE A 250 -8.98 27.38 -18.61
N ILE A 251 -9.14 26.32 -19.40
CA ILE A 251 -8.05 25.50 -19.90
C ILE A 251 -7.71 25.98 -21.31
N ASN A 252 -6.48 26.42 -21.53
CA ASN A 252 -5.99 26.76 -22.86
C ASN A 252 -5.79 25.47 -23.68
N LEU A 253 -6.87 25.02 -24.33
CA LEU A 253 -6.91 23.83 -25.19
C LEU A 253 -5.82 23.82 -26.26
N THR A 254 -5.41 25.00 -26.75
CA THR A 254 -4.43 25.15 -27.83
C THR A 254 -3.02 24.71 -27.42
N GLU A 255 -2.62 24.90 -26.15
CA GLU A 255 -1.32 24.41 -25.66
C GLU A 255 -1.33 22.90 -25.37
N ILE A 256 -2.49 22.34 -24.99
CA ILE A 256 -2.63 20.91 -24.68
C ILE A 256 -2.67 20.07 -25.96
N LEU A 257 -3.45 20.50 -26.96
CA LEU A 257 -3.48 19.87 -28.29
C LEU A 257 -2.10 19.92 -28.98
N ALA A 258 -1.27 20.92 -28.65
CA ALA A 258 0.10 21.00 -29.14
C ALA A 258 1.06 19.98 -28.47
N GLU A 259 0.77 19.53 -27.23
CA GLU A 259 1.55 18.50 -26.52
C GLU A 259 1.04 17.07 -26.78
N THR A 260 -0.22 16.87 -27.17
CA THR A 260 -0.82 15.55 -27.37
C THR A 260 -1.28 15.34 -28.81
N GLN A 261 -0.45 14.69 -29.63
CA GLN A 261 -0.81 14.24 -30.98
C GLN A 261 -1.82 13.05 -31.01
N GLU A 262 -2.27 12.56 -29.85
CA GLU A 262 -3.18 11.41 -29.72
C GLU A 262 -4.32 11.75 -28.75
N ASP A 263 -5.57 11.47 -29.15
CA ASP A 263 -6.75 11.54 -28.30
C ASP A 263 -6.73 10.39 -27.29
N TYR A 264 -6.42 10.71 -26.04
CA TYR A 264 -6.51 9.73 -24.96
C TYR A 264 -7.91 9.71 -24.37
N SER A 265 -8.44 8.53 -24.13
CA SER A 265 -9.76 8.36 -23.52
C SER A 265 -9.63 7.52 -22.26
N LEU A 266 -9.86 8.20 -21.13
CA LEU A 266 -9.79 7.64 -19.79
C LEU A 266 -11.22 7.40 -19.28
N PRO A 267 -11.45 6.36 -18.46
CA PRO A 267 -12.75 6.15 -17.84
C PRO A 267 -13.04 7.23 -16.78
N PRO A 268 -14.28 7.28 -16.24
CA PRO A 268 -14.62 8.13 -15.11
C PRO A 268 -13.60 8.02 -13.98
N HIS A 269 -13.39 9.13 -13.28
CA HIS A 269 -12.38 9.26 -12.24
C HIS A 269 -12.98 9.41 -10.86
N GLN A 270 -12.42 8.72 -9.88
CA GLN A 270 -12.64 9.02 -8.47
C GLN A 270 -11.34 9.27 -7.73
N ARG A 271 -11.41 10.17 -6.76
CA ARG A 271 -10.33 10.48 -5.84
C ARG A 271 -10.27 9.47 -4.71
N CYS A 272 -9.07 9.05 -4.33
CA CYS A 272 -8.88 8.12 -3.23
C CYS A 272 -9.32 8.76 -1.90
N ALA A 273 -10.41 8.25 -1.32
CA ALA A 273 -10.94 8.70 -0.03
C ALA A 273 -9.89 8.65 1.10
N CYS A 274 -9.07 7.60 1.13
CA CYS A 274 -8.02 7.49 2.14
C CYS A 274 -6.95 8.59 1.98
N HIS A 275 -6.60 8.95 0.75
CA HIS A 275 -5.69 10.07 0.51
C HIS A 275 -6.36 11.39 0.93
N SER A 276 -7.64 11.58 0.62
CA SER A 276 -8.43 12.72 1.09
C SER A 276 -8.42 12.86 2.62
N LEU A 277 -8.68 11.78 3.36
CA LEU A 277 -8.58 11.78 4.84
C LEU A 277 -7.15 12.02 5.34
N ASN A 278 -6.14 11.50 4.66
CA ASN A 278 -4.75 11.80 5.00
C ASN A 278 -4.42 13.29 4.80
N LEU A 279 -4.99 13.96 3.79
CA LEU A 279 -4.84 15.41 3.62
C LEU A 279 -5.51 16.18 4.76
N VAL A 280 -6.63 15.68 5.31
CA VAL A 280 -7.24 16.25 6.53
C VAL A 280 -6.28 16.10 7.72
N ALA A 281 -5.74 14.90 7.93
CA ALA A 281 -4.79 14.58 9.01
C ALA A 281 -3.46 15.35 8.95
N THR A 282 -3.11 15.89 7.78
CA THR A 282 -1.81 16.54 7.53
C THR A 282 -1.98 18.02 7.21
N ARG A 283 -2.48 18.34 6.02
CA ARG A 283 -2.53 19.72 5.51
C ARG A 283 -3.53 20.59 6.25
N ASP A 284 -4.73 20.07 6.56
CA ASP A 284 -5.77 20.88 7.19
C ASP A 284 -5.43 21.16 8.66
N ILE A 285 -4.94 20.15 9.39
CA ILE A 285 -4.41 20.34 10.75
C ILE A 285 -3.21 21.28 10.75
N GLU A 286 -2.31 21.19 9.77
CA GLU A 286 -1.20 22.13 9.63
C GLU A 286 -1.68 23.56 9.36
N HIS A 287 -2.70 23.73 8.52
CA HIS A 287 -3.34 25.03 8.30
C HIS A 287 -3.97 25.56 9.59
N ALA A 288 -4.58 24.72 10.43
CA ALA A 288 -5.12 25.10 11.73
C ALA A 288 -4.06 25.71 12.67
N LEU A 289 -2.79 25.28 12.55
CA LEU A 289 -1.68 25.90 13.28
C LEU A 289 -1.53 27.38 12.92
N THR A 290 -1.89 27.81 11.71
CA THR A 290 -1.78 29.23 11.32
C THR A 290 -2.82 30.11 11.99
N GLN A 291 -3.91 29.54 12.49
CA GLN A 291 -5.03 30.27 13.08
C GLN A 291 -4.86 30.57 14.57
N SER A 292 -3.94 29.88 15.27
CA SER A 292 -3.68 30.08 16.69
C SER A 292 -2.19 29.99 17.01
N GLU A 293 -1.58 31.13 17.36
CA GLU A 293 -0.14 31.20 17.64
C GLU A 293 0.23 30.42 18.93
N THR A 294 -0.67 30.35 19.92
CA THR A 294 -0.44 29.54 21.13
C THR A 294 -0.42 28.05 20.82
N PHE A 295 -1.41 27.56 20.08
CA PHE A 295 -1.48 26.17 19.63
C PHE A 295 -0.28 25.81 18.74
N LYS A 296 0.07 26.68 17.80
CA LYS A 296 1.24 26.52 16.91
C LYS A 296 2.55 26.39 17.67
N ARG A 297 2.82 27.28 18.63
CA ARG A 297 4.04 27.23 19.43
C ARG A 297 4.13 25.95 20.24
N LEU A 298 3.04 25.54 20.88
CA LEU A 298 2.99 24.33 21.69
C LEU A 298 3.16 23.06 20.82
N SER A 299 2.41 22.96 19.73
CA SER A 299 2.49 21.84 18.78
C SER A 299 3.89 21.70 18.18
N ARG A 300 4.47 22.81 17.66
CA ARG A 300 5.84 22.80 17.10
C ARG A 300 6.89 22.44 18.13
N SER A 301 6.81 22.99 19.35
CA SER A 301 7.72 22.64 20.45
C SER A 301 7.66 21.15 20.78
N THR A 302 6.44 20.62 20.92
CA THR A 302 6.22 19.22 21.28
C THR A 302 6.71 18.29 20.18
N LEU A 303 6.27 18.49 18.93
CA LEU A 303 6.64 17.65 17.80
C LEU A 303 8.14 17.73 17.49
N ALA A 304 8.80 18.88 17.69
CA ALA A 304 10.25 19.00 17.54
C ALA A 304 11.01 18.10 18.54
N LYS A 305 10.53 18.00 19.79
CA LYS A 305 11.13 17.11 20.79
C LYS A 305 10.87 15.65 20.47
N CYS A 306 9.66 15.29 20.05
CA CYS A 306 9.34 13.94 19.57
C CYS A 306 10.26 13.54 18.41
N GLN A 307 10.40 14.43 17.42
CA GLN A 307 11.26 14.21 16.26
C GLN A 307 12.74 14.09 16.64
N ALA A 308 13.22 14.90 17.59
CA ALA A 308 14.58 14.79 18.10
C ALA A 308 14.84 13.41 18.72
N LEU A 309 13.88 12.88 19.49
CA LEU A 309 13.98 11.57 20.11
C LEU A 309 13.97 10.44 19.06
N TRP A 310 13.02 10.47 18.11
CA TRP A 310 12.95 9.50 17.02
C TRP A 310 14.22 9.51 16.16
N ASN A 311 14.74 10.70 15.83
CA ASN A 311 15.96 10.84 15.04
C ASN A 311 17.19 10.28 15.79
N LYS A 312 17.31 10.54 17.10
CA LYS A 312 18.43 10.02 17.90
C LYS A 312 18.39 8.50 17.98
N GLN A 313 17.22 7.92 18.23
CA GLN A 313 17.06 6.46 18.21
C GLN A 313 17.42 5.87 16.84
N HIS A 314 16.91 6.47 15.76
CA HIS A 314 17.12 5.96 14.40
C HIS A 314 18.59 6.02 13.96
N ARG A 315 19.34 7.02 14.44
CA ARG A 315 20.72 7.29 13.98
C ARG A 315 21.81 6.71 14.88
N SER A 316 21.47 6.21 16.06
CA SER A 316 22.45 5.68 17.03
C SER A 316 21.99 4.35 17.61
N THR A 317 22.80 3.32 17.41
CA THR A 317 22.60 1.99 18.01
C THR A 317 22.60 2.08 19.52
N GLN A 318 23.53 2.81 20.11
CA GLN A 318 23.60 3.02 21.56
C GLN A 318 22.34 3.71 22.11
N ALA A 319 21.80 4.70 21.39
CA ALA A 319 20.55 5.35 21.79
C ALA A 319 19.36 4.40 21.68
N SER A 320 19.32 3.59 20.62
CA SER A 320 18.32 2.52 20.44
C SER A 320 18.37 1.50 21.57
N ASP A 321 19.55 1.01 21.93
CA ASP A 321 19.73 0.00 22.97
C ASP A 321 19.32 0.56 24.34
N THR A 322 19.72 1.81 24.63
CA THR A 322 19.31 2.50 25.88
C THR A 322 17.80 2.65 25.98
N ILE A 323 17.13 2.99 24.87
CA ILE A 323 15.67 3.13 24.84
C ILE A 323 15.00 1.76 25.04
N GLN A 324 15.48 0.73 24.34
CA GLN A 324 14.95 -0.63 24.47
C GLN A 324 15.13 -1.18 25.89
N GLU A 325 16.28 -0.95 26.51
CA GLU A 325 16.59 -1.37 27.88
C GLU A 325 15.64 -0.72 28.90
N LYS A 326 15.48 0.60 28.83
CA LYS A 326 14.70 1.36 29.82
C LYS A 326 13.18 1.27 29.58
N LEU A 327 12.73 1.52 28.35
CA LEU A 327 11.30 1.50 28.03
C LEU A 327 10.78 0.08 27.81
N GLY A 328 11.65 -0.90 27.56
CA GLY A 328 11.25 -2.27 27.19
C GLY A 328 10.77 -2.39 25.75
N CYS A 329 10.84 -1.31 24.97
CA CYS A 329 10.47 -1.28 23.57
C CYS A 329 11.21 -0.19 22.80
N GLN A 330 11.43 -0.41 21.50
CA GLN A 330 11.85 0.65 20.59
C GLN A 330 10.69 1.60 20.26
N LEU A 331 10.99 2.88 20.07
CA LEU A 331 10.05 3.85 19.53
C LEU A 331 9.83 3.61 18.03
N ILE A 332 8.62 3.88 17.56
CA ILE A 332 8.31 3.85 16.14
C ILE A 332 8.75 5.19 15.53
N VAL A 333 9.49 5.14 14.42
CA VAL A 333 9.90 6.34 13.68
C VAL A 333 8.82 6.63 12.63
N PRO A 334 8.24 7.84 12.58
CA PRO A 334 7.23 8.19 11.58
C PRO A 334 7.75 8.06 10.16
N ILE A 335 6.94 7.46 9.28
CA ILE A 335 7.20 7.30 7.86
C ILE A 335 6.18 8.14 7.09
N LEU A 336 6.64 9.19 6.40
CA LEU A 336 5.79 10.15 5.68
C LEU A 336 4.85 9.50 4.65
N THR A 337 5.28 8.40 4.03
CA THR A 337 4.51 7.72 2.97
C THR A 337 3.42 6.78 3.50
N ARG A 338 3.36 6.57 4.83
CA ARG A 338 2.37 5.75 5.54
C ARG A 338 1.48 6.64 6.41
N TRP A 339 0.21 6.77 6.01
CA TRP A 339 -0.71 7.78 6.54
C TRP A 339 -0.92 7.72 8.06
N ASN A 340 -1.01 6.53 8.66
CA ASN A 340 -1.16 6.37 10.13
C ASN A 340 0.18 6.32 10.90
N SER A 341 1.32 6.45 10.23
CA SER A 341 2.62 6.22 10.88
C SER A 341 2.95 7.22 11.97
N THR A 342 2.59 8.49 11.80
CA THR A 342 2.81 9.52 12.83
C THR A 342 1.92 9.27 14.04
N TYR A 343 0.67 8.85 13.83
CA TYR A 343 -0.24 8.47 14.90
C TYR A 343 0.34 7.32 15.73
N HIS A 344 0.74 6.20 15.12
CA HIS A 344 1.31 5.06 15.86
C HIS A 344 2.63 5.40 16.57
N ALA A 345 3.46 6.27 15.99
CA ALA A 345 4.68 6.76 16.64
C ALA A 345 4.36 7.57 17.90
N MET A 346 3.38 8.45 17.82
CA MET A 346 2.91 9.23 18.96
C MET A 346 2.18 8.36 20.00
N GLU A 347 1.42 7.34 19.57
CA GLU A 347 0.73 6.39 20.44
C GLU A 347 1.73 5.55 21.26
N ARG A 348 2.78 5.04 20.60
CA ARG A 348 3.90 4.36 21.27
C ARG A 348 4.56 5.28 22.29
N LEU A 349 4.84 6.52 21.89
CA LEU A 349 5.46 7.51 22.77
C LEU A 349 4.57 7.82 23.99
N ASN A 350 3.28 8.07 23.77
CA ASN A 350 2.30 8.35 24.83
C ASN A 350 2.18 7.17 25.80
N THR A 351 2.18 5.93 25.28
CA THR A 351 2.18 4.72 26.12
C THR A 351 3.42 4.66 27.01
N CYS A 352 4.61 4.95 26.47
CA CYS A 352 5.84 5.01 27.27
C CYS A 352 5.80 6.11 28.34
N ILE A 353 5.29 7.30 28.00
CA ILE A 353 5.14 8.42 28.95
C ILE A 353 4.20 8.02 30.09
N LEU A 354 3.06 7.39 29.79
CA LEU A 354 2.05 7.02 30.79
C LEU A 354 2.47 5.85 31.69
N THR A 355 3.26 4.90 31.16
CA THR A 355 3.61 3.66 31.90
C THR A 355 4.97 3.74 32.58
N LYS A 356 5.89 4.56 32.07
CA LYS A 356 7.30 4.63 32.47
C LYS A 356 7.82 6.07 32.45
N GLU A 357 7.10 6.97 33.15
CA GLU A 357 7.36 8.41 33.09
C GLU A 357 8.79 8.75 33.55
N GLN A 358 9.27 8.15 34.65
CA GLN A 358 10.60 8.43 35.18
C GLN A 358 11.70 7.97 34.22
N GLU A 359 11.60 6.74 33.72
CA GLU A 359 12.55 6.18 32.76
C GLU A 359 12.54 6.97 31.45
N PHE A 360 11.38 7.46 31.03
CA PHE A 360 11.25 8.34 29.87
C PHE A 360 12.02 9.66 30.06
N TYR A 361 11.94 10.27 31.24
CA TYR A 361 12.74 11.47 31.56
C TYR A 361 14.24 11.19 31.58
N GLU A 362 14.67 10.09 32.18
CA GLU A 362 16.07 9.71 32.21
C GLU A 362 16.64 9.47 30.80
N ILE A 363 15.83 8.93 29.88
CA ILE A 363 16.20 8.80 28.47
C ILE A 363 16.34 10.17 27.82
N CYS A 364 15.39 11.08 28.04
CA CYS A 364 15.47 12.43 27.49
C CYS A 364 16.77 13.12 27.94
N GLU A 365 17.13 12.99 29.22
CA GLU A 365 18.37 13.53 29.77
C GLU A 365 19.61 12.88 29.15
N LYS A 366 19.71 11.55 29.17
CA LYS A 366 20.84 10.80 28.58
C LYS A 366 21.02 11.11 27.09
N LEU A 367 19.93 11.22 26.35
CA LEU A 367 19.96 11.52 24.93
C LEU A 367 20.05 13.02 24.63
N GLN A 368 20.12 13.88 25.65
CA GLN A 368 20.17 15.34 25.49
C GLN A 368 18.99 15.89 24.66
N VAL A 369 17.80 15.35 24.88
CA VAL A 369 16.54 15.88 24.35
C VAL A 369 15.94 16.80 25.41
N ALA A 370 15.53 18.00 25.00
CA ALA A 370 14.93 18.96 25.91
C ALA A 370 13.73 18.35 26.65
N ARG A 371 13.69 18.53 27.97
CA ARG A 371 12.65 17.97 28.83
C ARG A 371 11.25 18.41 28.36
N PHE A 372 10.32 17.47 28.31
CA PHE A 372 8.92 17.77 28.02
C PHE A 372 8.29 18.50 29.22
N LYS A 373 7.51 19.53 28.93
CA LYS A 373 6.73 20.30 29.91
C LYS A 373 5.40 19.60 30.16
N SER A 374 4.80 19.83 31.31
CA SER A 374 3.46 19.31 31.64
C SER A 374 2.41 19.66 30.57
N THR A 375 2.43 20.89 30.03
CA THR A 375 1.52 21.30 28.94
C THR A 375 1.75 20.53 27.64
N GLU A 376 2.98 20.09 27.36
CA GLU A 376 3.30 19.28 26.18
C GLU A 376 2.81 17.83 26.36
N PHE A 377 2.83 17.30 27.59
CA PHE A 377 2.21 16.00 27.88
C PHE A 377 0.69 16.04 27.75
N THR A 378 0.04 17.07 28.30
CA THR A 378 -1.40 17.27 28.11
C THR A 378 -1.73 17.39 26.61
N PHE A 379 -0.93 18.13 25.85
CA PHE A 379 -1.07 18.20 24.40
C PHE A 379 -0.94 16.82 23.72
N ILE A 380 0.03 15.99 24.08
CA ILE A 380 0.19 14.64 23.50
C ILE A 380 -1.05 13.78 23.78
N GLN A 381 -1.58 13.82 25.00
CA GLN A 381 -2.78 13.07 25.38
C GLN A 381 -4.02 13.55 24.61
N GLU A 382 -4.21 14.86 24.48
CA GLU A 382 -5.29 15.43 23.69
C GLU A 382 -5.14 15.13 22.19
N TYR A 383 -3.93 15.25 21.65
CA TYR A 383 -3.61 14.90 20.28
C TYR A 383 -3.97 13.44 20.00
N MET A 384 -3.66 12.52 20.91
CA MET A 384 -4.07 11.11 20.80
C MET A 384 -5.58 10.97 20.76
N LYS A 385 -6.29 11.57 21.70
CA LYS A 385 -7.75 11.54 21.74
C LYS A 385 -8.39 12.03 20.44
N VAL A 386 -7.89 13.14 19.89
CA VAL A 386 -8.39 13.76 18.65
C VAL A 386 -8.05 12.94 17.42
N MET A 387 -6.85 12.37 17.33
CA MET A 387 -6.39 11.66 16.14
C MET A 387 -6.86 10.20 16.10
N THR A 388 -7.20 9.58 17.23
CA THR A 388 -7.64 8.17 17.27
C THR A 388 -8.84 7.88 16.37
N PRO A 389 -9.95 8.66 16.39
CA PRO A 389 -11.08 8.41 15.48
C PRO A 389 -10.66 8.48 14.00
N LEU A 390 -9.83 9.47 13.65
CA LEU A 390 -9.34 9.67 12.28
C LEU A 390 -8.41 8.53 11.83
N ALA A 391 -7.50 8.08 12.69
CA ALA A 391 -6.60 6.96 12.42
C ALA A 391 -7.39 5.65 12.23
N LYS A 392 -8.40 5.40 13.06
CA LYS A 392 -9.30 4.24 12.92
C LYS A 392 -10.10 4.28 11.62
N ALA A 393 -10.62 5.46 11.24
CA ALA A 393 -11.31 5.62 9.96
C ALA A 393 -10.38 5.33 8.78
N LEU A 394 -9.14 5.80 8.83
CA LEU A 394 -8.11 5.45 7.85
C LEU A 394 -7.85 3.93 7.83
N ASP A 395 -7.64 3.28 8.98
CA ASP A 395 -7.41 1.83 9.05
C ASP A 395 -8.56 1.02 8.42
N VAL A 396 -9.81 1.45 8.61
CA VAL A 396 -10.99 0.82 7.99
C VAL A 396 -10.95 0.98 6.46
N LEU A 397 -10.79 2.20 5.95
CA LEU A 397 -10.80 2.47 4.50
C LEU A 397 -9.58 1.89 3.77
N GLN A 398 -8.45 1.73 4.49
CA GLN A 398 -7.22 1.16 3.94
C GLN A 398 -7.16 -0.37 4.03
N SER A 399 -8.14 -1.00 4.68
CA SER A 399 -8.17 -2.45 4.90
C SER A 399 -8.34 -3.24 3.60
N ASP A 400 -7.49 -4.24 3.39
CA ASP A 400 -7.60 -5.15 2.24
C ASP A 400 -8.91 -5.97 2.23
N ARG A 401 -9.59 -6.11 3.39
CA ARG A 401 -10.83 -6.89 3.52
C ARG A 401 -12.11 -6.05 3.47
N MET A 402 -12.02 -4.75 3.77
CA MET A 402 -13.18 -3.86 3.89
C MET A 402 -13.10 -2.62 3.00
N GLY A 403 -12.08 -2.49 2.14
CA GLY A 403 -11.84 -1.29 1.31
C GLY A 403 -12.76 -1.13 0.08
N PHE A 404 -14.08 -1.29 0.21
CA PHE A 404 -15.04 -1.05 -0.88
C PHE A 404 -15.97 0.14 -0.57
N SER A 405 -16.58 0.79 -1.57
CA SER A 405 -17.27 2.08 -1.34
C SER A 405 -18.45 1.98 -0.37
N GLY A 406 -19.02 0.79 -0.18
CA GLY A 406 -20.09 0.55 0.78
C GLY A 406 -19.73 0.89 2.23
N VAL A 407 -18.45 0.91 2.59
CA VAL A 407 -18.02 1.35 3.94
C VAL A 407 -17.63 2.82 4.00
N LEU A 408 -17.49 3.52 2.86
CA LEU A 408 -17.05 4.91 2.85
C LEU A 408 -18.01 5.80 3.62
N VAL A 409 -19.26 5.86 3.18
CA VAL A 409 -20.27 6.75 3.77
C VAL A 409 -20.44 6.46 5.26
N PRO A 410 -20.66 5.20 5.71
CA PRO A 410 -20.72 4.90 7.13
C PRO A 410 -19.46 5.34 7.91
N THR A 411 -18.26 5.12 7.36
CA THR A 411 -17.01 5.47 8.06
C THR A 411 -16.86 6.98 8.21
N ILE A 412 -17.15 7.74 7.16
CA ILE A 412 -17.07 9.20 7.18
C ILE A 412 -18.15 9.79 8.10
N SER A 413 -19.40 9.29 8.03
CA SER A 413 -20.49 9.73 8.90
C SER A 413 -20.18 9.48 10.37
N ILE A 414 -19.72 8.27 10.74
CA ILE A 414 -19.32 7.95 12.11
C ILE A 414 -18.15 8.82 12.56
N LEU A 415 -17.15 9.02 11.70
CA LEU A 415 -16.02 9.89 12.01
C LEU A 415 -16.51 11.32 12.29
N LEU A 416 -17.34 11.89 11.41
CA LEU A 416 -17.86 13.24 11.56
C LEU A 416 -18.68 13.39 12.85
N GLU A 417 -19.58 12.45 13.13
CA GLU A 417 -20.38 12.41 14.35
C GLU A 417 -19.49 12.40 15.60
N ARG A 418 -18.44 11.55 15.62
CA ARG A 418 -17.47 11.48 16.73
C ARG A 418 -16.69 12.78 16.93
N MET A 419 -16.33 13.44 15.84
CA MET A 419 -15.61 14.72 15.93
C MET A 419 -16.55 15.83 16.44
N GLU A 420 -17.81 15.85 15.99
CA GLU A 420 -18.81 16.81 16.48
C GLU A 420 -19.19 16.57 17.94
N GLU A 421 -19.34 15.31 18.37
CA GLU A 421 -19.49 14.90 19.77
C GLU A 421 -18.31 15.42 20.62
N MET A 422 -17.08 15.19 20.15
CA MET A 422 -15.88 15.69 20.82
C MET A 422 -15.86 17.21 20.95
N LYS A 423 -16.31 17.94 19.92
CA LYS A 423 -16.41 19.40 19.95
C LYS A 423 -17.42 19.90 20.99
N ARG A 424 -18.52 19.19 21.20
CA ARG A 424 -19.57 19.57 22.18
C ARG A 424 -19.20 19.19 23.61
N GLU A 425 -18.68 17.99 23.80
CA GLU A 425 -18.61 17.34 25.12
C GLU A 425 -17.21 17.35 25.74
N CYS A 426 -16.16 17.38 24.92
CA CYS A 426 -14.79 17.32 25.42
C CYS A 426 -14.21 18.72 25.59
N ARG A 427 -13.92 19.10 26.85
CA ARG A 427 -13.09 20.27 27.13
C ARG A 427 -11.62 19.93 26.88
N LEU A 428 -11.15 20.17 25.66
CA LEU A 428 -9.73 20.15 25.33
C LEU A 428 -9.09 21.49 25.73
N HIS A 429 -7.90 21.47 26.31
CA HIS A 429 -7.14 22.66 26.68
C HIS A 429 -6.38 23.26 25.50
N HIS A 430 -5.92 22.41 24.57
CA HIS A 430 -5.00 22.81 23.52
C HIS A 430 -5.48 22.39 22.12
N CYS A 431 -6.08 21.21 21.98
CA CYS A 431 -6.35 20.61 20.66
C CYS A 431 -7.72 20.95 20.03
N ASN A 432 -8.51 21.88 20.57
CA ASN A 432 -9.77 22.32 19.91
C ASN A 432 -9.59 22.74 18.44
N PRO A 433 -8.54 23.50 18.06
CA PRO A 433 -8.33 23.87 16.66
C PRO A 433 -8.16 22.66 15.73
N MET A 434 -7.66 21.52 16.23
CA MET A 434 -7.55 20.31 15.44
C MET A 434 -8.90 19.68 15.16
N VAL A 435 -9.80 19.68 16.15
CA VAL A 435 -11.15 19.14 15.99
C VAL A 435 -11.90 19.94 14.92
N ASP A 436 -11.83 21.27 15.00
CA ASP A 436 -12.45 22.16 14.00
C ASP A 436 -11.87 21.94 12.60
N ALA A 437 -10.55 21.79 12.49
CA ALA A 437 -9.88 21.54 11.22
C ALA A 437 -10.23 20.18 10.62
N ILE A 438 -10.37 19.15 11.45
CA ILE A 438 -10.79 17.82 10.98
C ILE A 438 -12.23 17.86 10.48
N ILE A 439 -13.16 18.46 11.24
CA ILE A 439 -14.56 18.60 10.83
C ILE A 439 -14.64 19.38 9.51
N SER A 440 -14.04 20.57 9.44
CA SER A 440 -14.05 21.38 8.22
C SER A 440 -13.38 20.66 7.04
N GLY A 441 -12.28 19.94 7.29
CA GLY A 441 -11.55 19.19 6.28
C GLY A 441 -12.33 18.01 5.71
N ILE A 442 -13.11 17.33 6.55
CA ILE A 442 -14.03 16.25 6.15
C ILE A 442 -15.16 16.85 5.30
N LYS A 443 -15.88 17.86 5.82
CA LYS A 443 -16.99 18.51 5.10
C LYS A 443 -16.55 18.98 3.72
N LYS A 444 -15.42 19.70 3.65
CA LYS A 444 -14.85 20.20 2.39
C LYS A 444 -14.55 19.12 1.32
N ARG A 445 -14.36 17.86 1.70
CA ARG A 445 -13.89 16.80 0.79
C ARG A 445 -14.90 15.70 0.52
N PHE A 446 -15.93 15.58 1.35
CA PHE A 446 -16.86 14.46 1.35
C PHE A 446 -18.34 14.90 1.41
N GLU A 447 -18.60 16.18 1.66
CA GLU A 447 -19.89 16.86 1.41
C GLU A 447 -19.70 17.76 0.20
#